data_AF-A0A951AE69-F1
#
_entry.id   AF-A0A951AE69-F1
#
_cell.length_a   1.000
_cell.length_b   1.000
_cell.length_c   1.000
_cell.angle_alpha   90.00
_cell.angle_beta   90.00
_cell.angle_gamma   90.00
#
_symmetry.space_group_name_H-M   'P 1'
#
loop_
_entity.id
_entity.type
_entity.pdbx_description
1 polymer ?
#
loop_
_entity_poly.entity_id
_entity_poly.type
_entity_poly.pdbx_seq_one_letter_code
_entity_poly.pdbx_strand_id
1 'polypeptide(L)' 'MSNLAKRADVESIDAIIAAAYDVISGPAGKKRDWDRERSLFCPGALLAPTATVPGKNDVDLAPQILDVEGYIARGEPL' A
#
# COMPACT_ATOMS: atom_id res chain seq x y z
N MET A 1 -15.82 -7.30 3.68
CA MET A 1 -16.49 -6.28 4.52
C MET A 1 -15.68 -5.01 4.38
N SER A 2 -16.31 -3.86 4.08
CA SER A 2 -15.57 -2.60 3.98
C SER A 2 -15.04 -2.22 5.37
N ASN A 3 -13.72 -2.20 5.55
CA ASN A 3 -13.14 -1.59 6.74
C ASN A 3 -13.29 -0.07 6.61
N LEU A 4 -14.09 0.52 7.49
CA LEU A 4 -14.28 1.96 7.56
C LEU A 4 -12.97 2.60 8.05
N ALA A 5 -12.51 3.63 7.37
CA ALA A 5 -11.36 4.39 7.80
C ALA A 5 -11.63 5.06 9.16
N LYS A 6 -10.60 5.14 10.00
CA LYS A 6 -10.68 5.94 11.22
C LYS A 6 -10.88 7.40 10.81
N ARG A 7 -11.79 8.12 11.48
CA ARG A 7 -12.07 9.54 11.16
C ARG A 7 -10.80 10.39 11.10
N ALA A 8 -9.89 10.19 12.05
CA ALA A 8 -8.62 10.92 12.12
C ALA A 8 -7.68 10.63 10.94
N ASP A 9 -7.79 9.46 10.29
CA ASP A 9 -6.94 9.10 9.14
C ASP A 9 -7.43 9.77 7.84
N VAL A 10 -8.65 10.32 7.82
CA VAL A 10 -9.29 10.85 6.60
C VAL A 10 -9.85 12.27 6.77
N GLU A 11 -9.48 12.96 7.85
CA GLU A 11 -9.98 14.32 8.13
C GLU A 11 -9.33 15.41 7.27
N SER A 12 -8.18 15.11 6.67
CA SER A 12 -7.46 15.98 5.75
C SER A 12 -6.58 15.18 4.80
N ILE A 13 -6.08 15.81 3.74
CA ILE A 13 -5.11 15.20 2.82
C ILE A 13 -3.82 14.80 3.59
N ASP A 14 -3.34 15.67 4.47
CA ASP A 14 -2.14 15.40 5.29
C ASP A 14 -2.34 14.18 6.19
N ALA A 15 -3.54 14.02 6.77
CA ALA A 15 -3.87 12.87 7.59
C ALA A 15 -3.87 11.56 6.79
N ILE A 16 -4.40 11.57 5.57
CA ILE A 16 -4.39 10.41 4.66
C ILE A 16 -2.95 10.02 4.31
N ILE A 17 -2.12 11.00 3.97
CA ILE A 17 -0.71 10.78 3.64
C ILE A 17 0.02 10.20 4.86
N ALA A 18 -0.13 10.82 6.04
CA ALA A 18 0.48 10.34 7.27
C ALA A 18 0.04 8.90 7.60
N ALA A 19 -1.25 8.60 7.46
CA ALA A 19 -1.79 7.27 7.71
C ALA A 19 -1.21 6.21 6.75
N ALA A 20 -1.08 6.54 5.47
CA ALA A 20 -0.46 5.66 4.48
C ALA A 20 1.02 5.41 4.79
N TYR A 21 1.79 6.47 5.07
CA TYR A 21 3.23 6.35 5.38
C TYR A 21 3.50 5.57 6.67
N ASP A 22 2.66 5.73 7.69
CA ASP A 22 2.74 4.92 8.90
C ASP A 22 2.61 3.41 8.62
N VAL A 23 1.79 3.02 7.63
CA VAL A 23 1.58 1.62 7.27
C VAL A 23 2.73 1.10 6.40
N ILE A 24 3.08 1.81 5.32
CA ILE A 24 4.06 1.31 4.34
C ILE A 24 5.52 1.53 4.77
N SER A 25 5.77 2.53 5.62
CA SER A 25 7.10 2.96 6.09
C SER A 25 7.20 3.06 7.62
N GLY A 26 6.30 2.41 8.35
CA GLY A 26 6.34 2.35 9.81
C GLY A 26 7.61 1.68 10.38
N PRO A 27 7.78 1.68 11.71
CA PRO A 27 8.98 1.16 12.38
C PRO A 27 9.34 -0.27 11.94
N ALA A 28 10.63 -0.50 11.71
CA ALA A 28 11.13 -1.83 11.33
C ALA A 28 10.74 -2.89 12.37
N GLY A 29 10.34 -4.08 11.90
CA GLY A 29 9.92 -5.20 12.74
C GLY A 29 8.48 -5.12 13.26
N LYS A 30 7.78 -3.98 13.11
CA LYS A 30 6.35 -3.89 13.41
C LYS A 30 5.54 -4.52 12.28
N LYS A 31 4.57 -5.38 12.62
CA LYS A 31 3.62 -5.90 11.62
C LYS A 31 2.79 -4.74 11.05
N ARG A 32 2.63 -4.74 9.73
CA ARG A 32 1.84 -3.73 9.02
C ARG A 32 0.35 -3.88 9.34
N ASP A 33 -0.34 -2.74 9.46
CA ASP A 33 -1.79 -2.66 9.66
C ASP A 33 -2.48 -2.60 8.30
N TRP A 34 -2.61 -3.76 7.65
CA TRP A 34 -3.21 -3.86 6.32
C TRP A 34 -4.71 -3.55 6.28
N ASP A 35 -5.37 -3.66 7.42
CA ASP A 35 -6.77 -3.28 7.55
C ASP A 35 -6.95 -1.77 7.53
N ARG A 36 -6.01 -1.02 8.12
CA ARG A 36 -5.90 0.42 7.95
C ARG A 36 -5.58 0.79 6.51
N GLU A 37 -4.61 0.12 5.87
CA GLU A 37 -4.26 0.34 4.45
C GLU A 37 -5.50 0.25 3.56
N ARG A 38 -6.23 -0.87 3.62
CA ARG A 38 -7.44 -1.12 2.83
C ARG A 38 -8.50 -0.02 2.99
N SER A 39 -8.59 0.57 4.17
CA SER A 39 -9.59 1.61 4.45
C SER A 39 -9.31 2.95 3.77
N LEU A 40 -8.06 3.20 3.33
CA LEU A 40 -7.64 4.45 2.71
C LEU A 40 -7.98 4.53 1.21
N PHE A 41 -8.37 3.41 0.59
CA PHE A 41 -8.57 3.32 -0.85
C PHE A 41 -10.05 3.18 -1.22
N CYS A 42 -10.46 3.90 -2.27
CA CYS A 42 -11.75 3.69 -2.89
C CYS A 42 -11.77 2.38 -3.72
N PRO A 43 -12.95 1.78 -3.96
CA PRO A 43 -13.06 0.65 -4.87
C PRO A 43 -12.46 0.97 -6.25
N GLY A 44 -11.55 0.10 -6.72
CA GLY A 44 -10.87 0.26 -8.01
C GLY A 44 -9.62 1.15 -7.98
N ALA A 45 -9.17 1.62 -6.81
CA ALA A 45 -7.89 2.31 -6.69
C ALA A 45 -6.72 1.44 -7.16
N LEU A 46 -5.74 2.07 -7.81
CA LEU A 46 -4.55 1.42 -8.34
C LEU A 46 -3.30 1.94 -7.62
N LEU A 47 -2.39 1.04 -7.32
CA LEU A 47 -1.03 1.32 -6.85
C LEU A 47 -0.06 0.91 -7.94
N ALA A 48 0.81 1.84 -8.34
CA ALA A 48 1.74 1.64 -9.45
C ALA A 48 3.21 1.74 -9.00
N PRO A 49 3.71 0.85 -8.12
CA PRO A 49 5.12 0.87 -7.74
C PRO A 49 6.03 0.57 -8.93
N THR A 50 7.13 1.32 -8.99
CA THR A 50 8.25 1.01 -9.87
C THR A 50 9.02 -0.19 -9.30
N ALA A 51 9.08 -1.29 -10.06
CA ALA A 51 9.75 -2.52 -9.62
C ALA A 51 10.42 -3.24 -10.80
N THR A 52 11.30 -4.18 -10.49
CA THR A 52 11.89 -5.07 -11.50
C THR A 52 10.82 -5.95 -12.12
N VAL A 53 10.98 -6.29 -13.39
CA VAL A 53 10.06 -7.20 -14.09
C VAL A 53 10.41 -8.64 -13.71
N PRO A 54 9.47 -9.45 -13.18
CA PRO A 54 9.72 -10.85 -12.88
C PRO A 54 10.24 -11.61 -14.11
N GLY A 55 11.34 -12.36 -13.95
CA GLY A 55 11.94 -13.13 -15.03
C GLY A 55 12.89 -12.34 -15.95
N LYS A 56 13.06 -11.03 -15.73
CA LYS A 56 14.14 -10.25 -16.33
C LYS A 56 15.25 -10.02 -15.30
N ASN A 57 16.49 -10.32 -15.70
CA ASN A 57 17.70 -10.12 -14.89
C ASN A 57 18.39 -8.77 -15.20
N ASP A 58 17.67 -7.82 -15.79
CA ASP A 58 18.16 -6.47 -16.09
C ASP A 58 17.70 -5.46 -15.02
N VAL A 59 18.21 -4.23 -15.10
CA VAL A 59 17.84 -3.10 -14.23
C VAL A 59 16.61 -2.34 -14.74
N ASP A 60 15.89 -2.89 -15.72
CA ASP A 60 14.73 -2.23 -16.33
C ASP A 60 13.56 -2.23 -15.34
N LEU A 61 13.39 -1.08 -14.70
CA LEU A 61 12.26 -0.81 -13.83
C LEU A 61 11.03 -0.49 -14.68
N ALA A 62 9.90 -1.13 -14.37
CA ALA A 62 8.61 -0.83 -14.98
C ALA A 62 7.56 -0.56 -13.91
N PRO A 63 6.53 0.25 -14.21
CA PRO A 63 5.38 0.37 -13.32
C PRO A 63 4.65 -0.98 -13.28
N GLN A 64 4.50 -1.55 -12.09
CA GLN A 64 3.59 -2.67 -11.87
C GLN A 64 2.25 -2.13 -11.42
N ILE A 65 1.19 -2.35 -12.19
CA ILE A 65 -0.15 -1.91 -11.83
C ILE A 65 -0.80 -2.96 -10.92
N LEU A 66 -1.09 -2.56 -9.69
CA LEU A 66 -1.65 -3.42 -8.65
C LEU A 66 -2.94 -2.79 -8.11
N ASP A 67 -3.88 -3.64 -7.68
CA ASP A 67 -4.87 -3.21 -6.71
C ASP A 67 -4.27 -3.26 -5.28
N VAL A 68 -5.07 -2.88 -4.28
CA VAL A 68 -4.61 -2.85 -2.88
C VAL A 68 -4.16 -4.22 -2.39
N GLU A 69 -4.88 -5.29 -2.76
CA GLU A 69 -4.52 -6.64 -2.34
C GLU A 69 -3.23 -7.14 -3.01
N GLY A 70 -3.05 -6.85 -4.31
CA GLY A 70 -1.82 -7.14 -5.04
C GLY A 70 -0.60 -6.40 -4.45
N TYR A 71 -0.80 -5.16 -4.01
CA TYR A 71 0.24 -4.41 -3.30
C TYR A 71 0.57 -5.03 -1.93
N ILE A 72 -0.43 -5.41 -1.14
CA ILE A 72 -0.26 -6.06 0.16
C ILE A 72 0.50 -7.38 0.02
N ALA A 73 0.10 -8.23 -0.94
CA ALA A 73 0.73 -9.53 -1.18
C ALA A 73 2.22 -9.41 -1.54
N ARG A 74 2.64 -8.32 -2.18
CA ARG A 74 4.06 -8.04 -2.48
C ARG A 74 4.88 -7.71 -1.22
N GLY A 75 4.24 -7.16 -0.18
CA GLY A 75 4.90 -6.70 1.04
C GLY A 75 5.02 -7.76 2.15
N GLU A 76 4.31 -8.88 2.02
CA GLU A 76 4.38 -10.00 2.96
C GLU A 76 5.54 -10.94 2.62
N PRO A 77 6.25 -11.52 3.61
CA PRO A 77 7.21 -12.60 3.36
C PRO A 77 6.51 -13.78 2.67
N LEU A 78 7.20 -14.37 1.68
CA LEU A 78 6.77 -15.62 1.01
C LEU A 78 6.73 -16.81 1.99
#